data_AF-A0A3D8JYW1-F1
#
_entry.id   AF-A0A3D8JYW1-F1
#
_cell.length_a   1.000
_cell.length_b   1.000
_cell.length_c   1.000
_cell.angle_alpha   90.00
_cell.angle_beta   90.00
_cell.angle_gamma   90.00
#
_symmetry.space_group_name_H-M   'P 1'
#
loop_
_entity.id
_entity.type
_entity.pdbx_description
1 polymer ?
#
loop_
_entity_poly.entity_id
_entity_poly.type
_entity_poly.pdbx_seq_one_letter_code
_entity_poly.pdbx_strand_id
1 'polypeptide(L)'
;MVNVSPLAGKTDLVSVTVLVDGSPIPDTYRVSSIKIVREVNRIGTARIALVDGNSSTGTFPISESSTFVPGAKVEIKMAYHQDATSVFKGIVVKHGIRVREQAAAQLLVTCSDSAVKMTVGRKSNVYKDKTDNTVLKALIEKHGLTATVESTSVTYEELVRFYSTDWDFLLSRAEVNGKLVLVDDNKVTVQSPAVAQGCGLVVKYGDALRTLEAEIDARNQYTQVSATAWDISEQKVITATSAAPTVNAQGDIEGSTLAGVLSAGTFELNSPAPLENADLQNWADAQLLKSRLARIRGTVTFQGSALAVPGKTIELAGLGTRFNGQAFIARVAHTLEHGNWLTEVGFGLSPRWFVEEQPDVEAPPAAGLLPGISGLQIGTVKKIDADPLTMTRVLLDLPLIDGDGNGIWARLGTPYATNKAGIMFMPEIGDEVMVGFINDDPRFPVVLGSLYSSKHTPPYTPDQPNTNKAIVTKGQIKITLQDVDKIVTIETPGGQVVVMSDKDKSISITDSNKNNIKLSSSGISLDSPKDITIKATGSVSIQGTAGVSIKSSASVKAEAPQIGAEASATLTLKGTASAELNSAARVAVTGGVVMIN
;
A
#
# COMPACT_ATOMS: atom_id res chain seq x y z
N MET A 1 7.55 42.60 14.57
CA MET A 1 6.43 43.56 14.56
C MET A 1 5.91 43.68 15.98
N VAL A 2 5.55 44.88 16.43
CA VAL A 2 4.92 45.09 17.74
C VAL A 2 3.49 44.56 17.64
N ASN A 3 3.06 43.71 18.58
CA ASN A 3 1.69 43.22 18.63
C ASN A 3 0.75 44.36 19.05
N VAL A 4 -0.39 44.49 18.37
CA VAL A 4 -1.37 45.54 18.62
C VAL A 4 -2.65 44.96 19.22
N SER A 5 -3.30 45.74 20.10
CA SER A 5 -4.63 45.38 20.59
C SER A 5 -5.64 45.47 19.43
N PRO A 6 -6.60 44.52 19.32
CA PRO A 6 -7.72 44.64 18.37
C PRO A 6 -8.52 45.94 18.50
N LEU A 7 -8.41 46.64 19.64
CA LEU A 7 -9.06 47.92 19.91
C LEU A 7 -8.15 49.14 19.66
N ALA A 8 -6.92 48.95 19.18
CA ALA A 8 -5.97 50.06 18.98
C ALA A 8 -6.42 51.04 17.88
N GLY A 9 -7.29 50.61 16.96
CA GLY A 9 -7.90 51.44 15.91
C GLY A 9 -9.33 51.88 16.26
N LYS A 10 -9.89 52.80 15.47
CA LYS A 10 -11.32 53.13 15.53
C LYS A 10 -12.14 51.96 15.00
N THR A 11 -12.98 51.38 15.87
CA THR A 11 -13.73 50.14 15.60
C THR A 11 -15.26 50.35 15.64
N ASP A 12 -15.70 51.61 15.58
CA ASP A 12 -17.09 52.04 15.72
C ASP A 12 -17.95 51.87 14.45
N LEU A 13 -17.33 51.82 13.26
CA LEU A 13 -18.04 51.60 11.99
C LEU A 13 -17.40 50.45 11.21
N VAL A 14 -18.12 49.33 11.08
CA VAL A 14 -17.69 48.21 10.24
C VAL A 14 -18.04 48.48 8.78
N SER A 15 -17.06 48.35 7.91
CA SER A 15 -17.22 48.42 6.46
C SER A 15 -17.01 47.05 5.84
N VAL A 16 -18.00 46.58 5.09
CA VAL A 16 -17.97 45.31 4.37
C VAL A 16 -18.17 45.55 2.88
N THR A 17 -17.35 44.91 2.07
CA THR A 17 -17.52 44.91 0.61
C THR A 17 -17.54 43.47 0.13
N VAL A 18 -18.66 43.08 -0.47
CA VAL A 18 -18.78 41.78 -1.15
C VAL A 18 -18.64 42.04 -2.64
N LEU A 19 -17.63 41.43 -3.26
CA LEU A 19 -17.44 41.46 -4.70
C LEU A 19 -17.84 40.10 -5.27
N VAL A 20 -18.56 40.13 -6.38
CA VAL A 20 -18.97 38.97 -7.15
C VAL A 20 -18.46 39.14 -8.57
N ASP A 21 -17.68 38.18 -9.04
CA ASP A 21 -16.94 38.22 -10.31
C ASP A 21 -16.16 39.53 -10.52
N GLY A 22 -15.59 40.04 -9.41
CA GLY A 22 -14.77 41.24 -9.38
C GLY A 22 -15.54 42.57 -9.27
N SER A 23 -16.88 42.53 -9.30
CA SER A 23 -17.72 43.72 -9.16
C SER A 23 -18.40 43.78 -7.80
N PRO A 24 -18.49 44.94 -7.12
CA PRO A 24 -19.28 45.08 -5.90
C PRO A 24 -20.74 44.69 -6.12
N ILE A 25 -21.36 44.04 -5.14
CA ILE A 25 -22.80 43.79 -5.18
C ILE A 25 -23.58 45.12 -5.15
N PRO A 26 -24.78 45.19 -5.75
CA PRO A 26 -25.61 46.40 -5.70
C PRO A 26 -25.91 46.84 -4.26
N ASP A 27 -25.91 48.15 -4.00
CA ASP A 27 -26.22 48.71 -2.67
C ASP A 27 -27.63 48.36 -2.17
N THR A 28 -28.52 47.98 -3.10
CA THR A 28 -29.87 47.48 -2.78
C THR A 28 -29.84 46.10 -2.12
N TYR A 29 -28.74 45.34 -2.24
CA TYR A 29 -28.61 44.00 -1.70
C TYR A 29 -28.18 44.09 -0.24
N ARG A 30 -29.17 44.05 0.66
CA ARG A 30 -28.93 44.18 2.10
C ARG A 30 -28.34 42.91 2.69
N VAL A 31 -27.05 42.96 3.05
CA VAL A 31 -26.38 41.88 3.78
C VAL A 31 -26.84 41.88 5.24
N SER A 32 -27.48 40.78 5.65
CA SER A 32 -27.92 40.55 7.03
C SER A 32 -26.81 40.01 7.91
N SER A 33 -26.02 39.06 7.39
CA SER A 33 -24.88 38.51 8.12
C SER A 33 -23.85 37.87 7.19
N ILE A 34 -22.60 37.86 7.65
CA ILE A 34 -21.51 37.10 7.03
C ILE A 34 -20.82 36.28 8.10
N LYS A 35 -20.64 34.99 7.84
CA LYS A 35 -19.80 34.11 8.67
C LYS A 35 -18.72 33.48 7.81
N ILE A 36 -17.46 33.74 8.13
CA ILE A 36 -16.29 33.15 7.47
C ILE A 36 -15.63 32.22 8.45
N VAL A 37 -15.24 31.02 8.02
CA VAL A 37 -14.49 30.05 8.83
C VAL A 37 -13.30 29.56 8.04
N ARG A 38 -12.11 29.69 8.61
CA ARG A 38 -10.86 29.19 8.07
C ARG A 38 -10.15 28.38 9.15
N GLU A 39 -9.63 27.22 8.80
CA GLU A 39 -9.04 26.29 9.75
C GLU A 39 -7.90 25.54 9.07
N VAL A 40 -6.85 25.24 9.82
CA VAL A 40 -5.76 24.40 9.32
C VAL A 40 -6.31 23.03 8.92
N ASN A 41 -5.77 22.43 7.87
CA ASN A 41 -6.22 21.12 7.36
C ASN A 41 -7.71 21.07 6.97
N ARG A 42 -8.31 22.23 6.65
CA ARG A 42 -9.70 22.37 6.19
C ARG A 42 -9.78 23.41 5.07
N ILE A 43 -10.80 23.28 4.24
CA ILE A 43 -11.10 24.27 3.19
C ILE A 43 -11.91 25.40 3.83
N GLY A 44 -11.45 26.64 3.62
CA GLY A 44 -12.15 27.83 4.11
C GLY A 44 -13.55 27.94 3.50
N THR A 45 -14.51 28.38 4.32
CA THR A 45 -15.90 28.60 3.88
C THR A 45 -16.39 29.97 4.31
N ALA A 46 -17.32 30.52 3.54
CA ALA A 46 -18.04 31.74 3.88
C ALA A 46 -19.54 31.55 3.65
N ARG A 47 -20.35 32.12 4.52
CA ARG A 47 -21.80 32.13 4.39
C ARG A 47 -22.29 33.56 4.45
N ILE A 48 -22.97 34.00 3.40
CA ILE A 48 -23.57 35.32 3.28
C ILE A 48 -25.08 35.15 3.34
N ALA A 49 -25.74 35.83 4.28
CA ALA A 49 -27.18 35.94 4.34
C ALA A 49 -27.59 37.33 3.85
N LEU A 50 -28.40 37.40 2.80
CA LEU A 50 -28.98 38.64 2.28
C LEU A 50 -30.47 38.64 2.57
N VAL A 51 -31.04 39.80 2.89
CA VAL A 51 -32.49 39.97 2.98
C VAL A 51 -33.06 39.89 1.57
N ASP A 52 -33.87 38.87 1.31
CA ASP A 52 -34.43 38.60 -0.02
C ASP A 52 -35.76 37.85 0.08
N GLY A 53 -36.70 38.23 -0.77
CA GLY A 53 -38.07 37.70 -0.78
C GLY A 53 -39.12 38.78 -0.52
N ASN A 54 -40.15 38.78 -1.35
CA ASN A 54 -41.31 39.65 -1.23
C ASN A 54 -42.59 38.81 -1.15
N SER A 55 -43.23 38.79 0.02
CA SER A 55 -44.43 37.99 0.28
C SER A 55 -45.65 38.43 -0.53
N SER A 56 -45.68 39.68 -1.01
CA SER A 56 -46.80 40.21 -1.80
C SER A 56 -46.71 39.77 -3.26
N THR A 57 -45.50 39.62 -3.80
CA THR A 57 -45.28 39.18 -5.19
C THR A 57 -44.92 37.70 -5.30
N GLY A 58 -44.55 37.05 -4.19
CA GLY A 58 -44.10 35.65 -4.18
C GLY A 58 -42.74 35.44 -4.85
N THR A 59 -41.92 36.48 -4.99
CA THR A 59 -40.63 36.44 -5.71
C THR A 59 -39.44 36.63 -4.78
N PHE A 60 -38.26 36.19 -5.23
CA PHE A 60 -36.97 36.38 -4.55
C PHE A 60 -35.99 37.09 -5.50
N PRO A 61 -36.08 38.43 -5.63
CA PRO A 61 -35.36 39.17 -6.67
C PRO A 61 -33.85 38.99 -6.67
N ILE A 62 -33.21 38.84 -5.50
CA ILE A 62 -31.77 38.63 -5.42
C ILE A 62 -31.41 37.19 -5.81
N SER A 63 -32.16 36.20 -5.33
CA SER A 63 -32.00 34.78 -5.66
C SER A 63 -32.20 34.51 -7.16
N GLU A 64 -33.17 35.17 -7.78
CA GLU A 64 -33.50 35.07 -9.21
C GLU A 64 -32.51 35.82 -10.12
N SER A 65 -31.63 36.65 -9.54
CA SER A 65 -30.58 37.36 -10.29
C SER A 65 -29.42 36.44 -10.67
N SER A 66 -28.64 36.86 -11.68
CA SER A 66 -27.42 36.14 -12.08
C SER A 66 -26.23 36.32 -11.13
N THR A 67 -26.36 37.13 -10.07
CA THR A 67 -25.25 37.50 -9.20
C THR A 67 -24.70 36.30 -8.44
N PHE A 68 -25.53 35.59 -7.66
CA PHE A 68 -25.06 34.51 -6.78
C PHE A 68 -25.31 33.11 -7.32
N VAL A 69 -25.22 32.93 -8.64
CA VAL A 69 -25.33 31.61 -9.26
C VAL A 69 -24.15 30.74 -8.81
N PRO A 70 -24.36 29.45 -8.45
CA PRO A 70 -23.27 28.54 -8.14
C PRO A 70 -22.16 28.56 -9.21
N GLY A 71 -20.91 28.72 -8.77
CA GLY A 71 -19.74 28.94 -9.63
C GLY A 71 -19.24 30.39 -9.68
N ALA A 72 -20.06 31.38 -9.34
CA ALA A 72 -19.65 32.79 -9.27
C ALA A 72 -18.50 32.98 -8.26
N LYS A 73 -17.51 33.80 -8.60
CA LYS A 73 -16.36 34.08 -7.72
C LYS A 73 -16.73 35.14 -6.71
N VAL A 74 -16.50 34.88 -5.43
CA VAL A 74 -16.83 35.79 -4.33
C VAL A 74 -15.55 36.22 -3.62
N GLU A 75 -15.39 37.52 -3.39
CA GLU A 75 -14.39 38.10 -2.50
C GLU A 75 -15.11 38.90 -1.42
N ILE A 76 -14.76 38.66 -0.15
CA ILE A 76 -15.30 39.39 0.99
C ILE A 76 -14.16 40.21 1.57
N LYS A 77 -14.35 41.52 1.60
CA LYS A 77 -13.44 42.46 2.24
C LYS A 77 -14.08 43.05 3.49
N MET A 78 -13.31 43.13 4.57
CA MET A 78 -13.75 43.70 5.84
C MET A 78 -12.71 44.69 6.36
N ALA A 79 -13.18 45.79 6.92
CA ALA A 79 -12.37 46.77 7.65
C ALA A 79 -13.25 47.60 8.60
N TYR A 80 -12.63 48.58 9.26
CA TYR A 80 -13.34 49.66 9.93
C TYR A 80 -13.13 50.96 9.16
N HIS A 81 -14.21 51.71 8.96
CA HIS A 81 -14.26 52.92 8.13
C HIS A 81 -13.83 52.69 6.66
N GLN A 82 -12.55 52.85 6.31
CA GLN A 82 -12.01 52.73 4.95
C GLN A 82 -10.87 51.68 4.93
N ASP A 83 -10.35 51.33 3.74
CA ASP A 83 -9.27 50.33 3.54
C ASP A 83 -9.64 48.86 3.81
N ALA A 84 -10.71 48.38 3.16
CA ALA A 84 -11.19 47.00 3.26
C ALA A 84 -10.13 45.96 2.81
N THR A 85 -9.76 45.04 3.70
CA THR A 85 -8.81 43.96 3.42
C THR A 85 -9.56 42.68 3.05
N SER A 86 -9.05 41.92 2.08
CA SER A 86 -9.62 40.60 1.73
C SER A 86 -9.48 39.64 2.91
N VAL A 87 -10.61 39.11 3.38
CA VAL A 87 -10.67 38.10 4.45
C VAL A 87 -11.05 36.72 3.92
N PHE A 88 -11.65 36.66 2.72
CA PHE A 88 -12.04 35.42 2.06
C PHE A 88 -12.18 35.61 0.55
N LYS A 89 -11.64 34.66 -0.23
CA LYS A 89 -11.99 34.46 -1.64
C LYS A 89 -12.42 33.02 -1.89
N GLY A 90 -13.38 32.83 -2.78
CA GLY A 90 -13.84 31.51 -3.15
C GLY A 90 -14.87 31.53 -4.27
N ILE A 91 -15.61 30.45 -4.38
CA ILE A 91 -16.70 30.27 -5.33
C ILE A 91 -17.99 29.94 -4.60
N VAL A 92 -19.13 30.36 -5.15
CA VAL A 92 -20.45 29.94 -4.65
C VAL A 92 -20.63 28.45 -4.89
N VAL A 93 -20.82 27.67 -3.83
CA VAL A 93 -21.04 26.21 -3.90
C VAL A 93 -22.45 25.78 -3.50
N LYS A 94 -23.18 26.63 -2.77
CA LYS A 94 -24.56 26.36 -2.37
C LYS A 94 -25.37 27.65 -2.38
N HIS A 95 -26.53 27.58 -3.01
CA HIS A 95 -27.52 28.65 -3.08
C HIS A 95 -28.81 28.13 -2.45
N GLY A 96 -29.40 28.88 -1.52
CA GLY A 96 -30.67 28.47 -0.91
C GLY A 96 -31.41 29.63 -0.27
N ILE A 97 -32.71 29.48 -0.07
CA ILE A 97 -33.57 30.48 0.56
C ILE A 97 -34.02 30.00 1.95
N ARG A 98 -34.35 30.94 2.84
CA ARG A 98 -34.89 30.66 4.17
C ARG A 98 -36.02 31.63 4.48
N VAL A 99 -37.17 31.08 4.85
CA VAL A 99 -38.35 31.82 5.33
C VAL A 99 -38.65 31.37 6.77
N ARG A 100 -38.97 32.30 7.66
CA ARG A 100 -39.35 32.05 9.05
C ARG A 100 -40.54 32.92 9.42
N GLU A 101 -41.37 32.46 10.34
CA GLU A 101 -42.65 33.08 10.71
C GLU A 101 -42.51 34.50 11.32
N GLN A 102 -41.31 34.91 11.75
CA GLN A 102 -41.05 36.21 12.39
C GLN A 102 -39.70 36.82 12.00
N ALA A 103 -39.21 36.53 10.79
CA ALA A 103 -37.99 37.16 10.27
C ALA A 103 -38.16 37.48 8.80
N ALA A 104 -37.42 38.49 8.32
CA ALA A 104 -37.34 38.75 6.89
C ALA A 104 -36.85 37.48 6.16
N ALA A 105 -37.44 37.21 5.00
CA ALA A 105 -36.97 36.14 4.14
C ALA A 105 -35.51 36.41 3.72
N GLN A 106 -34.73 35.35 3.54
CA GLN A 106 -33.30 35.45 3.29
C GLN A 106 -32.85 34.58 2.11
N LEU A 107 -31.96 35.13 1.29
CA LEU A 107 -31.06 34.36 0.44
C LEU A 107 -29.82 33.96 1.27
N LEU A 108 -29.44 32.69 1.18
CA LEU A 108 -28.29 32.09 1.85
C LEU A 108 -27.30 31.57 0.79
N VAL A 109 -26.20 32.29 0.65
CA VAL A 109 -25.10 31.94 -0.25
C VAL A 109 -23.98 31.30 0.56
N THR A 110 -23.62 30.06 0.25
CA THR A 110 -22.43 29.41 0.82
C THR A 110 -21.35 29.37 -0.23
N CYS A 111 -20.19 29.89 0.14
CA CYS A 111 -18.99 29.91 -0.65
C CYS A 111 -17.94 29.01 -0.01
N SER A 112 -17.11 28.39 -0.83
CA SER A 112 -15.91 27.67 -0.39
C SER A 112 -14.72 28.19 -1.17
N ASP A 113 -13.53 28.16 -0.59
CA ASP A 113 -12.30 28.38 -1.37
C ASP A 113 -12.26 27.39 -2.55
N SER A 114 -11.67 27.81 -3.67
CA SER A 114 -11.56 26.98 -4.88
C SER A 114 -10.86 25.64 -4.66
N ALA A 115 -10.11 25.47 -3.56
CA ALA A 115 -9.59 24.18 -3.11
C ALA A 115 -10.67 23.10 -2.93
N VAL A 116 -11.95 23.48 -2.79
CA VAL A 116 -13.09 22.54 -2.81
C VAL A 116 -13.14 21.65 -4.07
N LYS A 117 -12.55 22.08 -5.18
CA LYS A 117 -12.43 21.24 -6.39
C LYS A 117 -11.60 19.97 -6.15
N MET A 118 -10.66 20.01 -5.20
CA MET A 118 -9.82 18.87 -4.84
C MET A 118 -10.59 17.78 -4.08
N THR A 119 -11.77 18.09 -3.53
CA THR A 119 -12.60 17.13 -2.79
C THR A 119 -13.57 16.37 -3.71
N VAL A 120 -13.56 16.63 -5.01
CA VAL A 120 -14.51 16.05 -5.96
C VAL A 120 -13.87 14.90 -6.72
N GLY A 121 -14.47 13.72 -6.59
CA GLY A 121 -14.09 12.51 -7.30
C GLY A 121 -12.93 11.77 -6.63
N ARG A 122 -13.15 10.48 -6.37
CA ARG A 122 -12.13 9.56 -5.86
C ARG A 122 -11.39 8.93 -7.01
N LYS A 123 -10.06 8.78 -6.88
CA LYS A 123 -9.18 8.32 -7.96
C LYS A 123 -8.06 7.46 -7.40
N SER A 124 -7.67 6.44 -8.16
CA SER A 124 -6.44 5.68 -7.90
C SER A 124 -5.31 6.17 -8.81
N ASN A 125 -4.08 6.18 -8.30
CA ASN A 125 -2.89 6.51 -9.07
C ASN A 125 -1.64 5.95 -8.38
N VAL A 126 -0.65 5.51 -9.17
CA VAL A 126 0.66 5.10 -8.67
C VAL A 126 1.70 6.15 -9.07
N TYR A 127 2.42 6.69 -8.09
CA TYR A 127 3.52 7.64 -8.31
C TYR A 127 4.85 6.92 -8.09
N LYS A 128 5.60 6.68 -9.18
CA LYS A 128 6.89 5.98 -9.12
C LYS A 128 8.06 6.95 -9.02
N ASP A 129 9.01 6.64 -8.14
CA ASP A 129 10.22 7.42 -7.89
C ASP A 129 9.94 8.90 -7.59
N LYS A 130 8.97 9.16 -6.69
CA LYS A 130 8.56 10.52 -6.30
C LYS A 130 8.63 10.73 -4.80
N THR A 131 8.91 11.98 -4.43
CA THR A 131 8.75 12.49 -3.07
C THR A 131 7.32 13.01 -2.85
N ASP A 132 6.86 13.05 -1.59
CA ASP A 132 5.56 13.63 -1.23
C ASP A 132 5.41 15.05 -1.77
N ASN A 133 6.40 15.93 -1.56
CA ASN A 133 6.29 17.33 -1.99
C ASN A 133 6.07 17.49 -3.50
N THR A 134 6.66 16.60 -4.30
CA THR A 134 6.48 16.60 -5.77
C THR A 134 5.07 16.18 -6.14
N VAL A 135 4.55 15.12 -5.51
CA VAL A 135 3.19 14.61 -5.73
C VAL A 135 2.15 15.63 -5.28
N LEU A 136 2.28 16.17 -4.06
CA LEU A 136 1.32 17.14 -3.50
C LEU A 136 1.25 18.42 -4.32
N LYS A 137 2.40 18.92 -4.81
CA LYS A 137 2.44 20.09 -5.70
C LYS A 137 1.65 19.84 -6.99
N ALA A 138 1.89 18.71 -7.66
CA ALA A 138 1.20 18.34 -8.88
C ALA A 138 -0.32 18.19 -8.66
N LEU A 139 -0.73 17.61 -7.52
CA LEU A 139 -2.15 17.49 -7.16
C LEU A 139 -2.84 18.83 -7.00
N ILE A 140 -2.20 19.81 -6.35
CA ILE A 140 -2.76 21.16 -6.19
C ILE A 140 -2.88 21.86 -7.55
N GLU A 141 -1.80 21.88 -8.33
CA GLU A 141 -1.71 22.64 -9.59
C GLU A 141 -2.70 22.13 -10.65
N LYS A 142 -3.01 20.83 -10.62
CA LYS A 142 -4.02 20.19 -11.48
C LYS A 142 -5.40 20.88 -11.43
N HIS A 143 -5.75 21.51 -10.31
CA HIS A 143 -7.04 22.20 -10.12
C HIS A 143 -6.99 23.70 -10.41
N GLY A 144 -5.89 24.20 -11.00
CA GLY A 144 -5.67 25.61 -11.29
C GLY A 144 -5.42 26.46 -10.02
N LEU A 145 -4.93 25.83 -8.96
CA LEU A 145 -4.58 26.46 -7.69
C LEU A 145 -3.07 26.74 -7.64
N THR A 146 -2.68 27.75 -6.86
CA THR A 146 -1.25 28.02 -6.62
C THR A 146 -0.73 27.12 -5.51
N ALA A 147 0.36 26.38 -5.75
CA ALA A 147 0.96 25.47 -4.78
C ALA A 147 2.20 26.07 -4.12
N THR A 148 2.30 25.96 -2.80
CA THR A 148 3.56 26.19 -2.05
C THR A 148 3.76 25.02 -1.10
N VAL A 149 4.65 24.09 -1.46
CA VAL A 149 4.84 22.84 -0.72
C VAL A 149 6.29 22.77 -0.26
N GLU A 150 6.50 22.70 1.06
CA GLU A 150 7.81 22.52 1.66
C GLU A 150 8.41 21.16 1.26
N SER A 151 9.73 21.10 1.06
CA SER A 151 10.42 19.89 0.62
C SER A 151 10.28 18.73 1.61
N THR A 152 10.22 17.51 1.07
CA THR A 152 10.26 16.25 1.82
C THR A 152 11.42 15.39 1.31
N SER A 153 12.01 14.56 2.18
CA SER A 153 13.25 13.83 1.89
C SER A 153 13.06 12.42 1.34
N VAL A 154 11.95 11.75 1.66
CA VAL A 154 11.71 10.35 1.28
C VAL A 154 11.29 10.27 -0.18
N THR A 155 11.95 9.40 -0.95
CA THR A 155 11.56 9.07 -2.33
C THR A 155 10.98 7.67 -2.34
N TYR A 156 9.74 7.53 -2.81
CA TYR A 156 9.05 6.24 -2.85
C TYR A 156 9.26 5.54 -4.19
N GLU A 157 9.66 4.26 -4.16
CA GLU A 157 9.63 3.39 -5.35
C GLU A 157 8.22 3.41 -5.95
N GLU A 158 7.20 3.18 -5.10
CA GLU A 158 5.79 3.28 -5.46
C GLU A 158 4.99 3.92 -4.31
N LEU A 159 4.52 5.15 -4.52
CA LEU A 159 3.53 5.80 -3.67
C LEU A 159 2.14 5.65 -4.30
N VAL A 160 1.25 4.93 -3.63
CA VAL A 160 -0.08 4.63 -4.14
C VAL A 160 -1.11 5.55 -3.49
N ARG A 161 -1.87 6.28 -4.30
CA ARG A 161 -3.18 6.79 -3.88
C ARG A 161 -4.22 5.79 -4.34
N PHE A 162 -5.01 5.27 -3.42
CA PHE A 162 -6.08 4.32 -3.73
C PHE A 162 -7.45 4.93 -3.39
N TYR A 163 -8.30 5.08 -4.40
CA TYR A 163 -9.71 5.51 -4.29
C TYR A 163 -10.03 6.59 -3.24
N SER A 164 -9.20 7.63 -3.20
CA SER A 164 -9.39 8.82 -2.36
C SER A 164 -9.42 10.08 -3.21
N THR A 165 -9.92 11.18 -2.65
CA THR A 165 -9.89 12.48 -3.34
C THR A 165 -8.47 13.04 -3.35
N ASP A 166 -8.20 13.99 -4.24
CA ASP A 166 -6.90 14.68 -4.26
C ASP A 166 -6.64 15.40 -2.93
N TRP A 167 -7.69 15.92 -2.28
CA TRP A 167 -7.64 16.59 -0.98
C TRP A 167 -7.32 15.64 0.18
N ASP A 168 -8.03 14.51 0.28
CA ASP A 168 -7.85 13.58 1.40
C ASP A 168 -6.46 12.96 1.39
N PHE A 169 -6.00 12.52 0.21
CA PHE A 169 -4.65 11.99 0.05
C PHE A 169 -3.59 13.03 0.41
N LEU A 170 -3.79 14.29 -0.01
CA LEU A 170 -2.90 15.38 0.33
C LEU A 170 -2.80 15.60 1.84
N LEU A 171 -3.94 15.59 2.56
CA LEU A 171 -3.96 15.74 4.01
C LEU A 171 -3.25 14.57 4.71
N SER A 172 -3.56 13.33 4.33
CA SER A 172 -2.92 12.14 4.93
C SER A 172 -1.39 12.18 4.77
N ARG A 173 -0.90 12.58 3.59
CA ARG A 173 0.55 12.66 3.33
C ARG A 173 1.20 13.87 4.02
N ALA A 174 0.53 15.02 4.05
CA ALA A 174 1.04 16.19 4.77
C ALA A 174 1.17 15.90 6.27
N GLU A 175 0.18 15.24 6.87
CA GLU A 175 0.13 14.96 8.30
C GLU A 175 1.22 13.98 8.74
N VAL A 176 1.48 12.91 7.97
CA VAL A 176 2.59 11.97 8.24
C VAL A 176 3.96 12.65 8.21
N ASN A 177 4.10 13.73 7.45
CA ASN A 177 5.32 14.54 7.41
C ASN A 177 5.33 15.70 8.44
N GLY A 178 4.37 15.74 9.37
CA GLY A 178 4.26 16.79 10.38
C GLY A 178 3.91 18.17 9.81
N LYS A 179 3.34 18.22 8.60
CA LYS A 179 2.99 19.45 7.88
C LYS A 179 1.50 19.75 7.98
N LEU A 180 1.17 21.04 7.97
CA LEU A 180 -0.20 21.54 7.90
C LEU A 180 -0.52 22.02 6.49
N VAL A 181 -1.79 21.93 6.14
CA VAL A 181 -2.34 22.43 4.87
C VAL A 181 -3.15 23.69 5.16
N LEU A 182 -2.72 24.79 4.58
CA LEU A 182 -3.34 26.11 4.70
C LEU A 182 -3.90 26.51 3.34
N VAL A 183 -5.16 26.95 3.32
CA VAL A 183 -5.82 27.43 2.12
C VAL A 183 -6.08 28.93 2.27
N ASP A 184 -5.56 29.73 1.34
CA ASP A 184 -5.66 31.17 1.31
C ASP A 184 -5.81 31.67 -0.12
N ASP A 185 -6.98 32.20 -0.48
CA ASP A 185 -7.21 32.90 -1.74
C ASP A 185 -6.77 32.14 -3.01
N ASN A 186 -7.21 30.89 -3.17
CA ASN A 186 -6.80 29.97 -4.26
C ASN A 186 -5.32 29.51 -4.21
N LYS A 187 -4.63 29.75 -3.10
CA LYS A 187 -3.30 29.22 -2.81
C LYS A 187 -3.40 28.14 -1.74
N VAL A 188 -2.82 26.98 -2.01
CA VAL A 188 -2.66 25.89 -1.04
C VAL A 188 -1.19 25.84 -0.61
N THR A 189 -0.96 26.01 0.68
CA THR A 189 0.37 25.96 1.29
C THR A 189 0.48 24.73 2.19
N VAL A 190 1.48 23.89 1.95
CA VAL A 190 1.81 22.72 2.78
C VAL A 190 3.15 22.97 3.44
N GLN A 191 3.15 23.20 4.75
CA GLN A 191 4.35 23.60 5.49
C GLN A 191 4.28 23.18 6.96
N SER A 192 5.43 23.14 7.61
CA SER A 192 5.52 22.95 9.06
C SER A 192 4.78 24.07 9.83
N PRO A 193 4.20 23.81 11.03
CA PRO A 193 3.52 24.83 11.82
C PRO A 193 4.42 26.04 12.12
N ALA A 194 4.01 27.26 11.75
CA ALA A 194 4.82 28.47 11.93
C ALA A 194 4.69 29.04 13.36
N VAL A 195 5.09 28.22 14.35
CA VAL A 195 4.91 28.48 15.80
C VAL A 195 5.67 29.70 16.35
N ALA A 196 6.63 30.23 15.58
CA ALA A 196 7.38 31.44 15.92
C ALA A 196 6.87 32.70 15.20
N GLN A 197 5.91 32.57 14.28
CA GLN A 197 5.39 33.69 13.50
C GLN A 197 4.08 34.21 14.09
N GLY A 198 4.16 35.33 14.79
CA GLY A 198 2.97 36.04 15.28
C GLY A 198 2.12 36.63 14.16
N CYS A 199 0.80 36.67 14.38
CA CYS A 199 -0.16 37.36 13.52
C CYS A 199 -0.18 38.88 13.73
N GLY A 200 0.53 39.40 14.74
CA GLY A 200 0.61 40.82 15.05
C GLY A 200 -0.45 41.32 16.04
N LEU A 201 -1.23 40.42 16.66
CA LEU A 201 -2.26 40.77 17.63
C LEU A 201 -1.89 40.35 19.06
N VAL A 202 -2.28 41.18 20.02
CA VAL A 202 -2.34 40.84 21.45
C VAL A 202 -3.76 40.99 21.99
N VAL A 203 -4.33 39.88 22.47
CA VAL A 203 -5.68 39.83 23.04
C VAL A 203 -5.55 39.72 24.55
N LYS A 204 -5.75 40.85 25.23
CA LYS A 204 -5.56 40.97 26.67
C LYS A 204 -6.89 40.90 27.43
N TYR A 205 -6.92 40.10 28.50
CA TYR A 205 -8.02 40.06 29.46
C TYR A 205 -8.17 41.40 30.20
N GLY A 206 -9.39 41.92 30.24
CA GLY A 206 -9.69 43.27 30.73
C GLY A 206 -9.44 44.39 29.71
N ASP A 207 -9.14 44.06 28.45
CA ASP A 207 -9.06 45.00 27.32
C ASP A 207 -9.91 44.47 26.14
N ALA A 208 -9.28 43.86 25.13
CA ALA A 208 -9.96 43.44 23.90
C ALA A 208 -10.61 42.04 23.94
N LEU A 209 -10.30 41.24 24.97
CA LEU A 209 -10.84 39.89 25.13
C LEU A 209 -12.32 39.96 25.57
N ARG A 210 -13.21 39.33 24.81
CA ARG A 210 -14.65 39.26 25.11
C ARG A 210 -15.05 37.94 25.76
N THR A 211 -14.67 36.81 25.16
CA THR A 211 -14.90 35.47 25.72
C THR A 211 -13.64 34.62 25.58
N LEU A 212 -13.44 33.71 26.52
CA LEU A 212 -12.37 32.71 26.48
C LEU A 212 -12.86 31.41 27.11
N GLU A 213 -12.63 30.31 26.41
CA GLU A 213 -12.67 28.95 26.96
C GLU A 213 -11.32 28.31 26.66
N ALA A 214 -10.61 27.82 27.67
CA ALA A 214 -9.28 27.27 27.50
C ALA A 214 -9.02 26.12 28.47
N GLU A 215 -8.29 25.11 28.01
CA GLU A 215 -7.91 23.92 28.79
C GLU A 215 -6.43 23.57 28.60
N ILE A 216 -5.87 22.90 29.61
CA ILE A 216 -4.57 22.23 29.55
C ILE A 216 -4.84 20.74 29.68
N ASP A 217 -4.42 19.93 28.72
CA ASP A 217 -4.71 18.49 28.69
C ASP A 217 -3.42 17.65 28.65
N ALA A 218 -3.25 16.82 29.67
CA ALA A 218 -2.12 15.90 29.80
C ALA A 218 -2.34 14.56 29.09
N ARG A 219 -3.59 14.20 28.74
CA ARG A 219 -3.94 12.84 28.29
C ARG A 219 -3.26 12.41 27.00
N ASN A 220 -2.93 13.38 26.15
CA ASN A 220 -2.31 13.17 24.85
C ASN A 220 -0.87 13.70 24.82
N GLN A 221 -0.22 13.87 25.98
CA GLN A 221 1.18 14.28 26.09
C GLN A 221 2.06 13.04 26.26
N TYR A 222 2.98 12.82 25.30
CA TYR A 222 3.87 11.66 25.32
C TYR A 222 5.29 12.06 25.70
N THR A 223 6.02 11.18 26.39
CA THR A 223 7.44 11.43 26.71
C THR A 223 8.28 11.36 25.44
N GLN A 224 8.02 10.33 24.64
CA GLN A 224 8.62 10.05 23.35
C GLN A 224 7.61 9.26 22.51
N VAL A 225 7.73 9.31 21.19
CA VAL A 225 7.03 8.43 20.25
C VAL A 225 8.07 7.54 19.56
N SER A 226 7.80 6.25 19.43
CA SER A 226 8.58 5.35 18.56
C SER A 226 7.72 4.90 17.40
N ALA A 227 8.33 4.73 16.22
CA ALA A 227 7.70 4.11 15.06
C ALA A 227 8.53 2.92 14.62
N THR A 228 7.87 1.78 14.43
CA THR A 228 8.51 0.50 14.13
C THR A 228 7.98 -0.09 12.83
N ALA A 229 8.89 -0.69 12.05
CA ALA A 229 8.55 -1.42 10.83
C ALA A 229 9.46 -2.64 10.61
N TRP A 230 9.05 -3.51 9.68
CA TRP A 230 9.83 -4.69 9.29
C TRP A 230 10.81 -4.37 8.16
N ASP A 231 12.10 -4.51 8.40
CA ASP A 231 13.11 -4.47 7.33
C ASP A 231 13.16 -5.84 6.62
N ILE A 232 12.81 -5.88 5.33
CA ILE A 232 12.82 -7.11 4.54
C ILE A 232 14.25 -7.59 4.27
N SER A 233 15.18 -6.67 4.03
CA SER A 233 16.55 -6.98 3.63
C SER A 233 17.34 -7.56 4.79
N GLU A 234 17.18 -6.99 5.98
CA GLU A 234 17.86 -7.43 7.20
C GLU A 234 17.03 -8.41 8.04
N GLN A 235 15.75 -8.61 7.70
CA GLN A 235 14.80 -9.48 8.42
C GLN A 235 14.72 -9.16 9.92
N LYS A 236 14.64 -7.87 10.24
CA LYS A 236 14.58 -7.38 11.62
C LYS A 236 13.63 -6.20 11.74
N VAL A 237 13.20 -5.92 12.97
CA VAL A 237 12.47 -4.69 13.26
C VAL A 237 13.45 -3.52 13.23
N ILE A 238 13.07 -2.48 12.48
CA ILE A 238 13.71 -1.17 12.55
C ILE A 238 12.82 -0.21 13.32
N THR A 239 13.43 0.69 14.07
CA THR A 239 12.75 1.62 14.98
C THR A 239 13.34 3.00 14.81
N ALA A 240 12.48 3.99 14.58
CA ALA A 240 12.82 5.40 14.73
C ALA A 240 12.16 5.96 15.99
N THR A 241 12.77 6.96 16.61
CA THR A 241 12.22 7.63 17.79
C THR A 241 12.14 9.13 17.57
N SER A 242 11.06 9.72 18.04
CA SER A 242 10.75 11.13 17.80
C SER A 242 11.80 12.06 18.43
N ALA A 243 12.22 13.07 17.69
CA ALA A 243 12.93 14.23 18.19
C ALA A 243 11.98 15.22 18.85
N ALA A 244 12.47 15.97 19.85
CA ALA A 244 11.67 16.99 20.51
C ALA A 244 11.31 18.12 19.51
N PRO A 245 10.02 18.39 19.27
CA PRO A 245 9.60 19.40 18.32
C PRO A 245 9.75 20.81 18.90
N THR A 246 9.93 21.79 18.03
CA THR A 246 9.78 23.21 18.40
C THR A 246 8.29 23.57 18.42
N VAL A 247 7.82 24.17 19.51
CA VAL A 247 6.41 24.59 19.67
C VAL A 247 6.29 26.05 20.11
N ASN A 248 5.07 26.55 20.09
CA ASN A 248 4.75 27.93 20.45
C ASN A 248 4.96 28.20 21.94
N ALA A 249 5.42 29.41 22.27
CA ALA A 249 5.68 29.83 23.65
C ALA A 249 4.37 30.25 24.35
N GLN A 250 3.59 29.27 24.82
CA GLN A 250 2.32 29.48 25.54
C GLN A 250 2.27 28.72 26.85
N GLY A 251 1.89 29.39 27.92
CA GLY A 251 1.84 28.83 29.27
C GLY A 251 3.24 28.61 29.85
N ASP A 252 3.27 28.06 31.06
CA ASP A 252 4.47 27.79 31.86
C ASP A 252 4.64 26.30 32.19
N ILE A 253 3.78 25.42 31.65
CA ILE A 253 3.91 23.97 31.78
C ILE A 253 4.31 23.40 30.43
N GLU A 254 5.46 22.73 30.40
CA GLU A 254 5.93 22.08 29.19
C GLU A 254 5.18 20.77 28.89
N GLY A 255 5.12 20.41 27.61
CA GLY A 255 4.44 19.17 27.20
C GLY A 255 5.14 17.92 27.73
N SER A 256 6.48 17.99 27.87
CA SER A 256 7.28 16.96 28.52
C SER A 256 6.94 16.79 30.00
N THR A 257 6.63 17.88 30.71
CA THR A 257 6.18 17.83 32.11
C THR A 257 4.81 17.15 32.22
N LEU A 258 3.88 17.50 31.33
CA LEU A 258 2.54 16.90 31.32
C LEU A 258 2.55 15.43 30.93
N ALA A 259 3.50 14.98 30.10
CA ALA A 259 3.66 13.56 29.78
C ALA A 259 3.91 12.70 31.04
N GLY A 260 4.52 13.27 32.08
CA GLY A 260 4.71 12.61 33.37
C GLY A 260 3.43 12.38 34.17
N VAL A 261 2.33 13.06 33.85
CA VAL A 261 1.07 12.95 34.63
C VAL A 261 0.45 11.55 34.49
N LEU A 262 0.35 11.05 33.26
CA LEU A 262 -0.13 9.69 33.01
C LEU A 262 0.99 8.66 32.98
N SER A 263 2.25 9.09 32.78
CA SER A 263 3.43 8.22 32.80
C SER A 263 3.31 6.99 31.88
N ALA A 264 2.67 7.16 30.71
CA ALA A 264 2.44 6.07 29.75
C ALA A 264 3.72 5.58 29.03
N GLY A 265 4.90 6.15 29.34
CA GLY A 265 6.16 5.79 28.70
C GLY A 265 6.27 6.31 27.27
N THR A 266 6.86 5.50 26.39
CA THR A 266 6.96 5.76 24.95
C THR A 266 5.65 5.37 24.27
N PHE A 267 5.09 6.26 23.47
CA PHE A 267 3.93 5.94 22.62
C PHE A 267 4.40 5.21 21.37
N GLU A 268 3.95 3.98 21.15
CA GLU A 268 4.45 3.12 20.09
C GLU A 268 3.53 3.13 18.88
N LEU A 269 4.12 3.41 17.72
CA LEU A 269 3.52 3.26 16.40
C LEU A 269 4.14 2.03 15.74
N ASN A 270 3.32 1.19 15.11
CA ASN A 270 3.77 -0.04 14.50
C ASN A 270 3.15 -0.24 13.12
N SER A 271 3.97 -0.69 12.17
CA SER A 271 3.53 -1.16 10.86
C SER A 271 4.24 -2.46 10.51
N PRO A 272 3.55 -3.54 10.13
CA PRO A 272 4.23 -4.75 9.66
C PRO A 272 4.70 -4.60 8.20
N ALA A 273 4.42 -3.46 7.55
CA ALA A 273 4.87 -3.13 6.22
C ALA A 273 6.35 -2.69 6.22
N PRO A 274 7.09 -2.92 5.11
CA PRO A 274 8.49 -2.54 4.99
C PRO A 274 8.64 -1.06 4.65
N LEU A 275 8.59 -0.22 5.68
CA LEU A 275 8.80 1.22 5.57
C LEU A 275 10.29 1.56 5.70
N GLU A 276 10.71 2.67 5.10
CA GLU A 276 12.08 3.16 5.28
C GLU A 276 12.24 3.87 6.63
N ASN A 277 13.46 3.88 7.18
CA ASN A 277 13.70 4.51 8.48
C ASN A 277 13.35 6.02 8.51
N ALA A 278 13.50 6.71 7.37
CA ALA A 278 13.13 8.11 7.25
C ALA A 278 11.61 8.34 7.35
N ASP A 279 10.79 7.41 6.84
CA ASP A 279 9.33 7.45 7.02
C ASP A 279 8.94 7.27 8.49
N LEU A 280 9.59 6.33 9.19
CA LEU A 280 9.36 6.10 10.61
C LEU A 280 9.72 7.34 11.43
N GLN A 281 10.83 8.00 11.11
CA GLN A 281 11.26 9.22 11.80
C GLN A 281 10.22 10.33 11.62
N ASN A 282 9.78 10.58 10.38
CA ASN A 282 8.77 11.59 10.09
C ASN A 282 7.46 11.31 10.83
N TRP A 283 7.01 10.05 10.85
CA TRP A 283 5.77 9.65 11.52
C TRP A 283 5.84 9.84 13.04
N ALA A 284 6.95 9.43 13.66
CA ALA A 284 7.18 9.62 15.10
C ALA A 284 7.26 11.12 15.47
N ASP A 285 8.00 11.91 14.69
CA ASP A 285 8.14 13.36 14.89
C ASP A 285 6.80 14.08 14.75
N ALA A 286 6.01 13.73 13.73
CA ALA A 286 4.69 14.29 13.49
C ALA A 286 3.73 14.02 14.67
N GLN A 287 3.72 12.79 15.18
CA GLN A 287 2.89 12.41 16.33
C GLN A 287 3.28 13.19 17.59
N LEU A 288 4.58 13.35 17.85
CA LEU A 288 5.04 14.12 19.01
C LEU A 288 4.75 15.63 18.85
N LEU A 289 4.94 16.19 17.65
CA LEU A 289 4.59 17.58 17.35
C LEU A 289 3.11 17.86 17.62
N LYS A 290 2.23 16.98 17.13
CA LYS A 290 0.79 17.09 17.32
C LYS A 290 0.39 16.99 18.78
N SER A 291 0.96 16.02 19.50
CA SER A 291 0.85 15.90 20.95
C SER A 291 1.18 17.23 21.63
N ARG A 292 2.32 17.85 21.32
CA ARG A 292 2.73 19.11 21.95
C ARG A 292 1.84 20.31 21.61
N LEU A 293 1.37 20.42 20.36
CA LEU A 293 0.46 21.49 19.95
C LEU A 293 -0.98 21.30 20.46
N ALA A 294 -1.34 20.11 20.95
CA ALA A 294 -2.61 19.83 21.62
C ALA A 294 -2.59 20.10 23.14
N ARG A 295 -1.45 20.55 23.69
CA ARG A 295 -1.26 20.79 25.13
C ARG A 295 -2.25 21.79 25.71
N ILE A 296 -2.36 22.94 25.06
CA ILE A 296 -3.24 24.04 25.47
C ILE A 296 -4.17 24.32 24.30
N ARG A 297 -5.47 24.18 24.54
CA ARG A 297 -6.50 24.33 23.51
C ARG A 297 -7.60 25.23 24.01
N GLY A 298 -8.30 25.88 23.11
CA GLY A 298 -9.40 26.75 23.48
C GLY A 298 -9.91 27.63 22.36
N THR A 299 -10.85 28.50 22.71
CA THR A 299 -11.43 29.52 21.84
C THR A 299 -11.42 30.87 22.52
N VAL A 300 -11.04 31.91 21.80
CA VAL A 300 -11.06 33.30 22.26
C VAL A 300 -11.82 34.17 21.28
N THR A 301 -12.73 35.02 21.76
CA THR A 301 -13.44 36.01 20.93
C THR A 301 -13.02 37.42 21.29
N PHE A 302 -12.84 38.27 20.29
CA PHE A 302 -12.46 39.67 20.43
C PHE A 302 -13.05 40.52 19.29
N GLN A 303 -12.83 41.84 19.35
CA GLN A 303 -13.25 42.76 18.29
C GLN A 303 -12.61 42.36 16.95
N GLY A 304 -13.41 42.32 15.88
CA GLY A 304 -12.97 41.73 14.61
C GLY A 304 -11.68 42.34 14.05
N SER A 305 -10.78 41.49 13.57
CA SER A 305 -9.52 41.89 12.91
C SER A 305 -9.11 40.86 11.87
N ALA A 306 -8.71 41.33 10.69
CA ALA A 306 -8.24 40.51 9.57
C ALA A 306 -6.80 39.98 9.75
N LEU A 307 -6.08 40.46 10.77
CA LEU A 307 -4.72 40.01 11.06
C LEU A 307 -4.67 38.57 11.58
N ALA A 308 -5.75 38.11 12.24
CA ALA A 308 -5.85 36.74 12.73
C ALA A 308 -5.99 35.76 11.55
N VAL A 309 -4.96 34.93 11.33
CA VAL A 309 -4.94 33.93 10.25
C VAL A 309 -4.46 32.57 10.79
N PRO A 310 -5.07 31.44 10.36
CA PRO A 310 -4.61 30.11 10.77
C PRO A 310 -3.14 29.83 10.40
N GLY A 311 -2.48 28.99 11.20
CA GLY A 311 -1.08 28.58 10.99
C GLY A 311 -0.02 29.51 11.58
N LYS A 312 -0.43 30.64 12.19
CA LYS A 312 0.42 31.59 12.94
C LYS A 312 0.11 31.55 14.44
N THR A 313 0.76 32.39 15.25
CA THR A 313 0.40 32.57 16.67
C THR A 313 -0.32 33.89 16.95
N ILE A 314 -1.12 33.92 18.01
CA ILE A 314 -1.72 35.12 18.60
C ILE A 314 -1.27 35.27 20.04
N GLU A 315 -0.95 36.48 20.49
CA GLU A 315 -0.55 36.69 21.88
C GLU A 315 -1.79 36.79 22.78
N LEU A 316 -1.88 35.93 23.79
CA LEU A 316 -2.88 36.02 24.86
C LEU A 316 -2.21 36.57 26.13
N ALA A 317 -2.83 37.59 26.74
CA ALA A 317 -2.26 38.27 27.90
C ALA A 317 -3.30 38.51 29.00
N GLY A 318 -2.83 38.63 30.25
CA GLY A 318 -3.69 38.91 31.41
C GLY A 318 -4.48 37.70 31.94
N LEU A 319 -4.14 36.49 31.51
CA LEU A 319 -4.79 35.22 31.88
C LEU A 319 -4.01 34.42 32.94
N GLY A 320 -2.94 35.00 33.47
CA GLY A 320 -1.99 34.31 34.36
C GLY A 320 -0.96 33.47 33.61
N THR A 321 0.07 33.00 34.34
CA THR A 321 1.23 32.30 33.73
C THR A 321 0.84 31.02 32.99
N ARG A 322 -0.24 30.35 33.42
CA ARG A 322 -0.71 29.09 32.81
C ARG A 322 -1.23 29.24 31.38
N PHE A 323 -1.80 30.39 31.02
CA PHE A 323 -2.51 30.59 29.75
C PHE A 323 -2.00 31.77 28.90
N ASN A 324 -1.14 32.63 29.46
CA ASN A 324 -0.48 33.69 28.71
C ASN A 324 0.46 33.15 27.62
N GLY A 325 0.78 33.97 26.63
CA GLY A 325 1.81 33.71 25.63
C GLY A 325 1.27 33.57 24.21
N GLN A 326 2.10 33.05 23.32
CA GLN A 326 1.83 32.91 21.89
C GLN A 326 1.00 31.66 21.63
N ALA A 327 -0.32 31.78 21.52
CA ALA A 327 -1.22 30.68 21.22
C ALA A 327 -1.24 30.36 19.73
N PHE A 328 -1.06 29.10 19.34
CA PHE A 328 -1.07 28.68 17.92
C PHE A 328 -2.50 28.67 17.36
N ILE A 329 -2.75 29.44 16.30
CA ILE A 329 -4.06 29.62 15.68
C ILE A 329 -4.37 28.43 14.77
N ALA A 330 -5.26 27.54 15.23
CA ALA A 330 -5.76 26.43 14.43
C ALA A 330 -6.97 26.84 13.57
N ARG A 331 -7.82 27.74 14.08
CA ARG A 331 -9.07 28.15 13.46
C ARG A 331 -9.30 29.64 13.66
N VAL A 332 -9.85 30.29 12.64
CA VAL A 332 -10.35 31.66 12.69
C VAL A 332 -11.76 31.68 12.13
N ALA A 333 -12.69 32.26 12.88
CA ALA A 333 -14.03 32.54 12.42
C ALA A 333 -14.35 34.03 12.56
N HIS A 334 -14.73 34.67 11.46
CA HIS A 334 -15.26 36.03 11.47
C HIS A 334 -16.78 35.98 11.40
N THR A 335 -17.45 36.72 12.27
CA THR A 335 -18.90 36.91 12.24
C THR A 335 -19.23 38.39 12.15
N LEU A 336 -19.90 38.78 11.07
CA LEU A 336 -20.51 40.08 10.89
C LEU A 336 -22.02 39.94 11.03
N GLU A 337 -22.60 40.55 12.05
CA GLU A 337 -24.05 40.55 12.26
C GLU A 337 -24.45 41.79 13.06
N HIS A 338 -25.65 42.33 12.79
CA HIS A 338 -26.17 43.52 13.48
C HIS A 338 -25.20 44.73 13.47
N GLY A 339 -24.41 44.88 12.39
CA GLY A 339 -23.42 45.95 12.25
C GLY A 339 -22.14 45.77 13.08
N ASN A 340 -21.97 44.64 13.77
CA ASN A 340 -20.78 44.35 14.57
C ASN A 340 -19.96 43.20 13.96
N TRP A 341 -18.64 43.33 13.99
CA TRP A 341 -17.70 42.32 13.54
C TRP A 341 -16.95 41.73 14.73
N LEU A 342 -17.07 40.41 14.90
CA LEU A 342 -16.31 39.63 15.87
C LEU A 342 -15.38 38.65 15.18
N THR A 343 -14.19 38.47 15.75
CA THR A 343 -13.28 37.38 15.40
C THR A 343 -13.23 36.41 16.58
N GLU A 344 -13.50 35.14 16.29
CA GLU A 344 -13.25 34.00 17.18
C GLU A 344 -12.01 33.27 16.66
N VAL A 345 -11.06 33.01 17.55
CA VAL A 345 -9.87 32.20 17.27
C VAL A 345 -9.95 30.91 18.07
N GLY A 346 -9.91 29.77 17.39
CA GLY A 346 -9.61 28.49 18.00
C GLY A 346 -8.10 28.26 18.00
N PHE A 347 -7.52 28.02 19.18
CA PHE A 347 -6.08 27.79 19.34
C PHE A 347 -5.76 26.41 19.88
N GLY A 348 -4.55 25.94 19.59
CA GLY A 348 -4.11 24.57 19.83
C GLY A 348 -4.67 23.58 18.78
N LEU A 349 -3.92 22.51 18.52
CA LEU A 349 -4.33 21.48 17.55
C LEU A 349 -5.17 20.38 18.19
N SER A 350 -6.00 19.71 17.38
CA SER A 350 -6.62 18.45 17.79
C SER A 350 -5.52 17.38 18.00
N PRO A 351 -5.60 16.53 19.02
CA PRO A 351 -4.69 15.40 19.18
C PRO A 351 -4.99 14.24 18.22
N ARG A 352 -6.18 14.20 17.59
CA ARG A 352 -6.61 13.11 16.70
C ARG A 352 -6.17 13.32 15.27
N TRP A 353 -5.69 12.27 14.60
CA TRP A 353 -5.30 12.29 13.19
C TRP A 353 -6.47 12.63 12.28
N PHE A 354 -6.17 13.23 11.12
CA PHE A 354 -7.20 13.50 10.11
C PHE A 354 -7.96 12.22 9.74
N VAL A 355 -7.23 11.12 9.56
CA VAL A 355 -7.81 9.80 9.23
C VAL A 355 -8.64 9.20 10.37
N GLU A 356 -8.39 9.57 11.63
CA GLU A 356 -9.21 9.16 12.78
C GLU A 356 -10.48 10.01 12.91
N GLU A 357 -10.41 11.29 12.53
CA GLU A 357 -11.54 12.23 12.57
C GLU A 357 -12.47 12.06 11.37
N GLN A 358 -11.98 11.55 10.24
CA GLN A 358 -12.70 11.39 8.99
C GLN A 358 -12.65 9.93 8.54
N PRO A 359 -13.52 9.05 9.07
CA PRO A 359 -13.52 7.63 8.69
C PRO A 359 -13.84 7.42 7.20
N ASP A 360 -14.48 8.39 6.56
CA ASP A 360 -14.79 8.36 5.13
C ASP A 360 -13.55 8.58 4.23
N VAL A 361 -12.33 8.76 4.76
CA VAL A 361 -11.10 8.79 3.93
C VAL A 361 -10.93 7.44 3.21
N GLU A 362 -11.23 6.34 3.89
CA GLU A 362 -11.30 5.02 3.28
C GLU A 362 -12.56 4.91 2.43
N ALA A 363 -12.46 4.17 1.31
CA ALA A 363 -13.65 3.82 0.55
C ALA A 363 -14.53 2.93 1.42
N PRO A 364 -15.87 3.14 1.50
CA PRO A 364 -16.72 2.07 1.99
C PRO A 364 -16.45 0.83 1.12
N PRO A 365 -16.26 -0.35 1.71
CA PRO A 365 -15.98 -1.56 0.93
C PRO A 365 -17.00 -1.70 -0.22
N ALA A 366 -16.53 -2.14 -1.41
CA ALA A 366 -17.33 -2.29 -2.64
C ALA A 366 -18.02 -0.98 -3.08
N ALA A 367 -17.33 0.13 -2.85
CA ALA A 367 -17.74 1.47 -3.28
C ALA A 367 -19.12 1.90 -2.73
N GLY A 368 -19.61 1.25 -1.67
CA GLY A 368 -20.94 1.50 -1.12
C GLY A 368 -22.11 1.01 -2.01
N LEU A 369 -21.82 0.25 -3.07
CA LEU A 369 -22.83 -0.32 -3.97
C LEU A 369 -23.45 -1.61 -3.40
N LEU A 370 -22.68 -2.31 -2.58
CA LEU A 370 -23.02 -3.45 -1.73
C LEU A 370 -21.97 -3.53 -0.61
N PRO A 371 -22.13 -4.34 0.45
CA PRO A 371 -21.07 -4.57 1.42
C PRO A 371 -19.84 -5.14 0.71
N GLY A 372 -18.68 -4.53 0.88
CA GLY A 372 -17.49 -4.95 0.12
C GLY A 372 -16.41 -5.69 0.86
N ILE A 373 -15.34 -5.90 0.10
CA ILE A 373 -14.33 -6.91 0.38
C ILE A 373 -13.06 -6.25 0.93
N SER A 374 -12.81 -6.49 2.21
CA SER A 374 -11.47 -6.75 2.74
C SER A 374 -11.10 -8.19 2.36
N GLY A 375 -9.91 -8.42 1.79
CA GLY A 375 -9.47 -9.78 1.43
C GLY A 375 -8.70 -9.89 0.12
N LEU A 376 -8.59 -11.13 -0.34
CA LEU A 376 -7.74 -11.54 -1.46
C LEU A 376 -8.22 -10.96 -2.79
N GLN A 377 -7.26 -10.56 -3.62
CA GLN A 377 -7.46 -10.07 -4.98
C GLN A 377 -6.96 -11.09 -6.00
N ILE A 378 -7.34 -10.88 -7.27
CA ILE A 378 -6.87 -11.68 -8.41
C ILE A 378 -6.09 -10.76 -9.35
N GLY A 379 -4.97 -11.25 -9.86
CA GLY A 379 -4.14 -10.56 -10.85
C GLY A 379 -3.61 -11.51 -11.89
N THR A 380 -2.99 -10.95 -12.94
CA THR A 380 -2.26 -11.75 -13.92
C THR A 380 -0.78 -11.40 -13.93
N VAL A 381 0.07 -12.40 -14.17
CA VAL A 381 1.52 -12.19 -14.19
C VAL A 381 1.94 -11.50 -15.48
N LYS A 382 2.54 -10.32 -15.37
CA LYS A 382 3.03 -9.51 -16.50
C LYS A 382 4.51 -9.75 -16.79
N LYS A 383 5.32 -9.93 -15.74
CA LYS A 383 6.77 -10.14 -15.84
C LYS A 383 7.30 -10.92 -14.64
N ILE A 384 8.36 -11.71 -14.84
CA ILE A 384 8.95 -12.56 -13.79
C ILE A 384 10.45 -12.29 -13.55
N ASP A 385 11.04 -11.37 -14.28
CA ASP A 385 12.48 -11.10 -14.33
C ASP A 385 12.81 -9.60 -14.27
N ALA A 386 14.08 -9.30 -13.99
CA ALA A 386 14.61 -7.93 -13.82
C ALA A 386 13.81 -7.11 -12.80
N ASP A 387 13.57 -7.72 -11.63
CA ASP A 387 13.12 -7.05 -10.41
C ASP A 387 14.16 -5.97 -10.01
N PRO A 388 13.77 -4.68 -9.97
CA PRO A 388 14.68 -3.58 -9.61
C PRO A 388 15.36 -3.75 -8.26
N LEU A 389 14.72 -4.44 -7.31
CA LEU A 389 15.24 -4.66 -5.96
C LEU A 389 15.87 -6.05 -5.77
N THR A 390 15.90 -6.89 -6.81
CA THR A 390 16.47 -8.25 -6.75
C THR A 390 15.89 -9.14 -5.64
N MET A 391 14.62 -8.93 -5.28
CA MET A 391 13.90 -9.64 -4.21
C MET A 391 13.08 -10.84 -4.71
N THR A 392 13.31 -11.29 -5.94
CA THR A 392 12.54 -12.36 -6.60
C THR A 392 11.04 -12.03 -6.65
N ARG A 393 10.71 -10.75 -6.91
CA ARG A 393 9.33 -10.30 -7.13
C ARG A 393 8.86 -10.65 -8.55
N VAL A 394 7.54 -10.76 -8.70
CA VAL A 394 6.85 -10.85 -10.01
C VAL A 394 6.06 -9.56 -10.23
N LEU A 395 6.07 -9.04 -11.45
CA LEU A 395 5.26 -7.88 -11.81
C LEU A 395 3.86 -8.36 -12.16
N LEU A 396 2.87 -7.88 -11.42
CA LEU A 396 1.48 -8.21 -11.63
C LEU A 396 0.77 -7.10 -12.39
N ASP A 397 -0.12 -7.49 -13.29
CA ASP A 397 -1.19 -6.65 -13.77
C ASP A 397 -2.42 -6.86 -12.88
N LEU A 398 -2.87 -5.77 -12.24
CA LEU A 398 -4.02 -5.73 -11.35
C LEU A 398 -5.01 -4.71 -11.94
N PRO A 399 -5.85 -5.10 -12.92
CA PRO A 399 -6.64 -4.14 -13.71
C PRO A 399 -7.63 -3.31 -12.87
N LEU A 400 -8.01 -3.82 -11.69
CA LEU A 400 -8.93 -3.15 -10.77
C LEU A 400 -8.22 -2.21 -9.78
N ILE A 401 -6.88 -2.22 -9.72
CA ILE A 401 -6.06 -1.41 -8.81
C ILE A 401 -5.20 -0.42 -9.61
N ASP A 402 -4.59 -0.85 -10.71
CA ASP A 402 -3.78 -0.04 -11.61
C ASP A 402 -4.47 0.10 -12.98
N GLY A 403 -5.36 1.08 -13.10
CA GLY A 403 -6.12 1.33 -14.33
C GLY A 403 -5.27 1.78 -15.52
N ASP A 404 -4.02 2.19 -15.29
CA ASP A 404 -3.07 2.59 -16.32
C ASP A 404 -2.22 1.40 -16.83
N GLY A 405 -2.33 0.24 -16.17
CA GLY A 405 -1.68 -1.01 -16.60
C GLY A 405 -0.15 -0.99 -16.51
N ASN A 406 0.43 -0.16 -15.64
CA ASN A 406 1.88 -0.08 -15.43
C ASN A 406 2.42 -1.35 -14.75
N GLY A 407 1.62 -1.96 -13.88
CA GLY A 407 1.92 -3.13 -13.08
C GLY A 407 2.57 -2.79 -11.73
N ILE A 408 2.40 -3.70 -10.77
CA ILE A 408 2.87 -3.59 -9.37
C ILE A 408 3.75 -4.80 -9.05
N TRP A 409 4.91 -4.58 -8.43
CA TRP A 409 5.81 -5.68 -8.03
C TRP A 409 5.31 -6.37 -6.76
N ALA A 410 5.09 -7.68 -6.84
CA ALA A 410 4.62 -8.50 -5.73
C ALA A 410 5.64 -9.57 -5.34
N ARG A 411 5.81 -9.81 -4.04
CA ARG A 411 6.62 -10.94 -3.57
C ARG A 411 5.89 -12.26 -3.81
N LEU A 412 6.63 -13.32 -4.09
CA LEU A 412 6.08 -14.67 -4.26
C LEU A 412 6.11 -15.45 -2.95
N GLY A 413 4.94 -15.84 -2.44
CA GLY A 413 4.82 -16.81 -1.37
C GLY A 413 5.08 -18.22 -1.91
N THR A 414 6.04 -18.94 -1.32
CA THR A 414 6.39 -20.33 -1.70
C THR A 414 6.26 -21.26 -0.49
N PRO A 415 5.92 -22.55 -0.66
CA PRO A 415 5.78 -23.48 0.47
C PRO A 415 7.05 -23.69 1.31
N TYR A 416 8.24 -23.52 0.71
CA TYR A 416 9.51 -23.61 1.40
C TYR A 416 10.56 -22.72 0.71
N ALA A 417 11.10 -21.75 1.44
CA ALA A 417 12.20 -20.90 0.99
C ALA A 417 13.21 -20.73 2.13
N THR A 418 14.48 -20.98 1.83
CA THR A 418 15.62 -20.69 2.69
C THR A 418 16.82 -20.26 1.85
N ASN A 419 17.94 -19.90 2.48
CA ASN A 419 19.13 -19.46 1.77
C ASN A 419 19.64 -20.53 0.79
N LYS A 420 19.54 -20.26 -0.51
CA LYS A 420 19.98 -21.12 -1.64
C LYS A 420 19.31 -22.51 -1.71
N ALA A 421 18.19 -22.72 -1.01
CA ALA A 421 17.41 -23.95 -1.09
C ALA A 421 15.92 -23.65 -0.91
N GLY A 422 15.05 -24.39 -1.60
CA GLY A 422 13.62 -24.14 -1.56
C GLY A 422 12.85 -24.82 -2.68
N ILE A 423 11.56 -24.57 -2.70
CA ILE A 423 10.65 -24.93 -3.79
C ILE A 423 10.44 -23.67 -4.63
N MET A 424 11.12 -23.60 -5.78
CA MET A 424 11.06 -22.46 -6.69
C MET A 424 10.30 -22.83 -7.96
N PHE A 425 8.99 -22.57 -7.96
CA PHE A 425 8.15 -22.61 -9.15
C PHE A 425 7.64 -21.19 -9.43
N MET A 426 8.33 -20.48 -10.32
CA MET A 426 7.87 -19.17 -10.77
C MET A 426 6.62 -19.37 -11.65
N PRO A 427 5.58 -18.54 -11.49
CA PRO A 427 4.42 -18.60 -12.37
C PRO A 427 4.81 -18.18 -13.80
N GLU A 428 4.00 -18.54 -14.77
CA GLU A 428 4.20 -18.18 -16.17
C GLU A 428 3.59 -16.80 -16.46
N ILE A 429 4.11 -16.09 -17.47
CA ILE A 429 3.48 -14.85 -17.94
C ILE A 429 2.06 -15.16 -18.43
N GLY A 430 1.09 -14.41 -17.92
CA GLY A 430 -0.33 -14.59 -18.19
C GLY A 430 -1.07 -15.50 -17.20
N ASP A 431 -0.37 -16.15 -16.27
CA ASP A 431 -1.01 -16.95 -15.22
C ASP A 431 -1.86 -16.08 -14.29
N GLU A 432 -2.99 -16.63 -13.87
CA GLU A 432 -3.87 -16.02 -12.88
C GLU A 432 -3.39 -16.38 -11.47
N VAL A 433 -3.19 -15.35 -10.64
CA VAL A 433 -2.66 -15.48 -9.28
C VAL A 433 -3.53 -14.79 -8.25
N MET A 434 -3.54 -15.36 -7.05
CA MET A 434 -4.22 -14.81 -5.88
C MET A 434 -3.24 -13.94 -5.07
N VAL A 435 -3.67 -12.72 -4.73
CA VAL A 435 -2.83 -11.68 -4.14
C VAL A 435 -3.41 -11.20 -2.81
N GLY A 436 -2.58 -11.15 -1.77
CA GLY A 436 -2.88 -10.47 -0.50
C GLY A 436 -2.00 -9.24 -0.31
N PHE A 437 -2.37 -8.36 0.62
CA PHE A 437 -1.62 -7.14 0.94
C PHE A 437 -1.22 -7.15 2.41
N ILE A 438 0.05 -6.86 2.69
CA ILE A 438 0.51 -6.79 4.08
C ILE A 438 -0.10 -5.55 4.72
N ASN A 439 -0.81 -5.73 5.83
CA ASN A 439 -1.54 -4.65 6.53
C ASN A 439 -2.60 -3.95 5.69
N ASP A 440 -3.19 -4.65 4.70
CA ASP A 440 -4.08 -4.06 3.71
C ASP A 440 -3.45 -2.87 2.95
N ASP A 441 -2.10 -2.80 2.91
CA ASP A 441 -1.36 -1.75 2.23
C ASP A 441 -1.10 -2.13 0.75
N PRO A 442 -1.71 -1.42 -0.22
CA PRO A 442 -1.61 -1.76 -1.64
C PRO A 442 -0.20 -1.69 -2.20
N ARG A 443 0.75 -1.06 -1.49
CA ARG A 443 2.16 -0.99 -1.88
C ARG A 443 2.90 -2.31 -1.69
N PHE A 444 2.37 -3.21 -0.85
CA PHE A 444 3.08 -4.44 -0.46
C PHE A 444 2.29 -5.72 -0.78
N PRO A 445 2.03 -5.99 -2.08
CA PRO A 445 1.36 -7.21 -2.50
C PRO A 445 2.24 -8.45 -2.33
N VAL A 446 1.58 -9.56 -2.03
CA VAL A 446 2.17 -10.90 -1.95
C VAL A 446 1.29 -11.89 -2.71
N VAL A 447 1.88 -12.60 -3.67
CA VAL A 447 1.25 -13.74 -4.34
C VAL A 447 1.16 -14.90 -3.37
N LEU A 448 -0.04 -15.41 -3.13
CA LEU A 448 -0.29 -16.54 -2.21
C LEU A 448 -0.38 -17.89 -2.95
N GLY A 449 -0.65 -17.85 -4.25
CA GLY A 449 -0.71 -19.04 -5.10
C GLY A 449 -1.30 -18.74 -6.48
N SER A 450 -1.22 -19.73 -7.36
CA SER A 450 -1.81 -19.68 -8.72
C SER A 450 -3.16 -20.40 -8.75
N LEU A 451 -4.02 -19.99 -9.68
CA LEU A 451 -5.37 -20.54 -9.85
C LEU A 451 -5.52 -21.23 -11.22
N TYR A 452 -6.21 -22.37 -11.23
CA TYR A 452 -6.71 -22.98 -12.46
C TYR A 452 -8.05 -22.32 -12.86
N SER A 453 -8.32 -22.29 -14.16
CA SER A 453 -9.54 -21.72 -14.75
C SER A 453 -9.96 -22.51 -15.99
N SER A 454 -11.04 -22.09 -16.65
CA SER A 454 -11.42 -22.66 -17.96
C SER A 454 -10.37 -22.43 -19.04
N LYS A 455 -9.53 -21.40 -18.90
CA LYS A 455 -8.41 -21.11 -19.81
C LYS A 455 -7.13 -21.86 -19.43
N HIS A 456 -6.90 -22.05 -18.13
CA HIS A 456 -5.76 -22.81 -17.61
C HIS A 456 -6.27 -24.03 -16.85
N THR A 457 -6.41 -25.15 -17.53
CA THR A 457 -6.93 -26.38 -16.94
C THR A 457 -5.83 -27.18 -16.23
N PRO A 458 -6.16 -27.93 -15.16
CA PRO A 458 -5.21 -28.84 -14.53
C PRO A 458 -4.72 -29.94 -15.50
N PRO A 459 -3.53 -30.52 -15.26
CA PRO A 459 -2.95 -31.56 -16.12
C PRO A 459 -3.75 -32.87 -16.15
N TYR A 460 -4.59 -33.10 -15.14
CA TYR A 460 -5.51 -34.22 -15.05
C TYR A 460 -6.90 -33.70 -14.71
N THR A 461 -7.93 -34.28 -15.34
CA THR A 461 -9.31 -34.03 -14.95
C THR A 461 -9.55 -34.62 -13.57
N PRO A 462 -10.02 -33.83 -12.58
CA PRO A 462 -10.36 -34.36 -11.26
C PRO A 462 -11.43 -35.46 -11.36
N ASP A 463 -11.21 -36.57 -10.67
CA ASP A 463 -12.12 -37.70 -10.56
C ASP A 463 -12.52 -37.95 -9.10
N GLN A 464 -13.63 -38.65 -8.88
CA GLN A 464 -14.17 -38.86 -7.53
C GLN A 464 -13.21 -39.63 -6.59
N PRO A 465 -12.43 -40.63 -7.05
CA PRO A 465 -11.38 -41.26 -6.26
C PRO A 465 -10.14 -40.38 -6.01
N ASN A 466 -10.01 -39.24 -6.71
CA ASN A 466 -8.80 -38.42 -6.74
C ASN A 466 -7.55 -39.24 -7.11
N THR A 467 -7.62 -39.93 -8.25
CA THR A 467 -6.68 -40.98 -8.64
C THR A 467 -5.26 -40.46 -8.82
N ASN A 468 -5.09 -39.28 -9.43
CA ASN A 468 -3.77 -38.75 -9.80
C ASN A 468 -3.44 -37.49 -9.00
N LYS A 469 -2.30 -37.51 -8.33
CA LYS A 469 -1.64 -36.32 -7.76
C LYS A 469 -0.30 -36.15 -8.46
N ALA A 470 0.04 -34.94 -8.88
CA ALA A 470 1.24 -34.76 -9.68
C ALA A 470 1.90 -33.39 -9.52
N ILE A 471 3.22 -33.38 -9.75
CA ILE A 471 3.98 -32.18 -10.10
C ILE A 471 4.21 -32.25 -11.60
N VAL A 472 3.64 -31.30 -12.34
CA VAL A 472 3.77 -31.21 -13.80
C VAL A 472 4.27 -29.83 -14.15
N THR A 473 5.43 -29.77 -14.80
CA THR A 473 5.98 -28.51 -15.33
C THR A 473 5.40 -28.23 -16.72
N LYS A 474 5.42 -26.96 -17.16
CA LYS A 474 5.01 -26.58 -18.53
C LYS A 474 5.76 -27.32 -19.64
N GLY A 475 7.01 -27.73 -19.36
CA GLY A 475 7.82 -28.58 -20.23
C GLY A 475 7.44 -30.06 -20.22
N GLN A 476 6.33 -30.45 -19.57
CA GLN A 476 5.85 -31.83 -19.45
C GLN A 476 6.82 -32.79 -18.75
N ILE A 477 7.71 -32.27 -17.90
CA ILE A 477 8.42 -33.09 -16.90
C ILE A 477 7.47 -33.33 -15.75
N LYS A 478 7.24 -34.61 -15.41
CA LYS A 478 6.18 -35.02 -14.50
C LYS A 478 6.67 -35.98 -13.44
N ILE A 479 6.14 -35.80 -12.24
CA ILE A 479 6.18 -36.76 -11.15
C ILE A 479 4.72 -37.02 -10.78
N THR A 480 4.24 -38.24 -11.00
CA THR A 480 2.84 -38.63 -10.77
C THR A 480 2.76 -39.69 -9.69
N LEU A 481 1.88 -39.47 -8.71
CA LEU A 481 1.46 -40.41 -7.68
C LEU A 481 0.03 -40.82 -7.99
N GLN A 482 -0.16 -42.10 -8.32
CA GLN A 482 -1.47 -42.67 -8.59
C GLN A 482 -1.92 -43.46 -7.35
N ASP A 483 -2.91 -42.95 -6.62
CA ASP A 483 -3.28 -43.48 -5.29
C ASP A 483 -4.08 -44.79 -5.37
N VAL A 484 -4.84 -45.01 -6.46
CA VAL A 484 -5.70 -46.20 -6.60
C VAL A 484 -4.88 -47.48 -6.72
N ASP A 485 -3.96 -47.54 -7.69
CA ASP A 485 -3.08 -48.71 -7.90
C ASP A 485 -1.73 -48.56 -7.18
N LYS A 486 -1.50 -47.44 -6.49
CA LYS A 486 -0.25 -47.10 -5.76
C LYS A 486 0.97 -47.14 -6.68
N ILE A 487 0.93 -46.30 -7.73
CA ILE A 487 1.97 -46.22 -8.75
C ILE A 487 2.67 -44.86 -8.67
N VAL A 488 4.00 -44.86 -8.68
CA VAL A 488 4.83 -43.66 -8.81
C VAL A 488 5.48 -43.67 -10.18
N THR A 489 5.27 -42.59 -10.95
CA THR A 489 5.86 -42.43 -12.29
C THR A 489 6.64 -41.13 -12.39
N ILE A 490 7.88 -41.22 -12.85
CA ILE A 490 8.70 -40.05 -13.23
C ILE A 490 8.91 -40.12 -14.74
N GLU A 491 8.45 -39.10 -15.45
CA GLU A 491 8.54 -39.06 -16.91
C GLU A 491 9.04 -37.71 -17.43
N THR A 492 9.84 -37.77 -18.50
CA THR A 492 10.27 -36.60 -19.27
C THR A 492 9.58 -36.62 -20.63
N PRO A 493 9.38 -35.45 -21.28
CA PRO A 493 8.77 -35.39 -22.62
C PRO A 493 9.58 -36.16 -23.68
N GLY A 494 10.88 -36.40 -23.44
CA GLY A 494 11.75 -37.16 -24.31
C GLY A 494 11.57 -38.68 -24.26
N GLY A 495 10.65 -39.19 -23.43
CA GLY A 495 10.37 -40.63 -23.33
C GLY A 495 11.22 -41.40 -22.33
N GLN A 496 11.95 -40.71 -21.45
CA GLN A 496 12.60 -41.36 -20.28
C GLN A 496 11.56 -41.57 -19.18
N VAL A 497 11.41 -42.80 -18.70
CA VAL A 497 10.36 -43.18 -17.74
C VAL A 497 10.92 -44.09 -16.65
N VAL A 498 10.59 -43.78 -15.40
CA VAL A 498 10.77 -44.66 -14.23
C VAL A 498 9.41 -44.92 -13.61
N VAL A 499 9.06 -46.19 -13.39
CA VAL A 499 7.78 -46.60 -12.78
C VAL A 499 8.03 -47.54 -11.59
N MET A 500 7.40 -47.25 -10.46
CA MET A 500 7.29 -48.12 -9.30
C MET A 500 5.81 -48.45 -9.09
N SER A 501 5.43 -49.73 -9.16
CA SER A 501 4.03 -50.18 -9.16
C SER A 501 3.82 -51.30 -8.14
N ASP A 502 3.00 -51.05 -7.11
CA ASP A 502 2.58 -52.08 -6.15
C ASP A 502 1.60 -53.07 -6.79
N LYS A 503 0.77 -52.61 -7.73
CA LYS A 503 -0.16 -53.45 -8.50
C LYS A 503 0.56 -54.52 -9.29
N ASP A 504 1.60 -54.13 -10.01
CA ASP A 504 2.42 -55.03 -10.82
C ASP A 504 3.55 -55.67 -10.00
N LYS A 505 3.74 -55.25 -8.75
CA LYS A 505 4.84 -55.62 -7.85
C LYS A 505 6.19 -55.49 -8.58
N SER A 506 6.38 -54.35 -9.24
CA SER A 506 7.53 -54.16 -10.13
C SER A 506 8.10 -52.74 -10.11
N ILE A 507 9.38 -52.66 -10.47
CA ILE A 507 10.10 -51.40 -10.74
C ILE A 507 10.61 -51.51 -12.17
N SER A 508 10.39 -50.47 -12.98
CA SER A 508 10.90 -50.42 -14.35
C SER A 508 11.56 -49.09 -14.67
N ILE A 509 12.65 -49.16 -15.45
CA ILE A 509 13.35 -48.00 -16.01
C ILE A 509 13.37 -48.23 -17.52
N THR A 510 12.78 -47.30 -18.26
CA THR A 510 12.70 -47.36 -19.73
C THR A 510 13.21 -46.08 -20.33
N ASP A 511 14.12 -46.19 -21.30
CA ASP A 511 14.58 -45.04 -22.07
C ASP A 511 13.76 -44.85 -23.36
N SER A 512 14.02 -43.74 -24.05
CA SER A 512 13.38 -43.41 -25.33
C SER A 512 13.69 -44.39 -26.48
N ASN A 513 14.74 -45.20 -26.34
CA ASN A 513 15.13 -46.23 -27.31
C ASN A 513 14.52 -47.60 -26.99
N LYS A 514 13.65 -47.69 -25.97
CA LYS A 514 13.04 -48.93 -25.46
C LYS A 514 14.03 -49.90 -24.80
N ASN A 515 15.19 -49.40 -24.35
CA ASN A 515 16.02 -50.15 -23.41
C ASN A 515 15.29 -50.22 -22.08
N ASN A 516 15.16 -51.42 -21.50
CA ASN A 516 14.34 -51.65 -20.32
C ASN A 516 15.09 -52.48 -19.28
N ILE A 517 15.05 -51.99 -18.03
CA ILE A 517 15.39 -52.78 -16.85
C ILE A 517 14.12 -52.94 -16.03
N LYS A 518 13.71 -54.19 -15.75
CA LYS A 518 12.52 -54.50 -14.96
C LYS A 518 12.84 -55.45 -13.82
N LEU A 519 12.50 -55.05 -12.59
CA LEU A 519 12.55 -55.88 -11.39
C LEU A 519 11.12 -56.26 -11.04
N SER A 520 10.85 -57.55 -10.80
CA SER A 520 9.51 -58.05 -10.48
C SER A 520 9.57 -59.35 -9.67
N SER A 521 8.40 -59.92 -9.35
CA SER A 521 8.29 -61.26 -8.75
C SER A 521 8.90 -62.36 -9.63
N SER A 522 9.03 -62.15 -10.95
CA SER A 522 9.69 -63.08 -11.87
C SER A 522 11.22 -62.93 -11.92
N GLY A 523 11.80 -62.02 -11.13
CA GLY A 523 13.23 -61.70 -11.13
C GLY A 523 13.56 -60.40 -11.86
N ILE A 524 14.77 -60.33 -12.42
CA ILE A 524 15.31 -59.14 -13.09
C ILE A 524 15.43 -59.41 -14.60
N SER A 525 14.88 -58.51 -15.42
CA SER A 525 15.00 -58.52 -16.88
C SER A 525 15.81 -57.33 -17.36
N LEU A 526 16.76 -57.58 -18.27
CA LEU A 526 17.50 -56.57 -19.03
C LEU A 526 17.20 -56.80 -20.51
N ASP A 527 16.44 -55.89 -21.11
CA ASP A 527 16.01 -55.97 -22.51
C ASP A 527 16.53 -54.76 -23.28
N SER A 528 17.11 -55.01 -24.45
CA SER A 528 17.69 -54.00 -25.33
C SER A 528 17.43 -54.39 -26.79
N PRO A 529 16.85 -53.49 -27.59
CA PRO A 529 16.76 -53.68 -29.04
C PRO A 529 18.12 -53.64 -29.76
N LYS A 530 19.20 -53.31 -29.05
CA LYS A 530 20.57 -53.21 -29.56
C LYS A 530 21.52 -53.98 -28.64
N ASP A 531 22.80 -53.58 -28.62
CA ASP A 531 23.84 -54.28 -27.87
C ASP A 531 23.68 -54.12 -26.35
N ILE A 532 23.97 -55.18 -25.60
CA ILE A 532 24.21 -55.15 -24.15
C ILE A 532 25.69 -55.48 -23.93
N THR A 533 26.45 -54.51 -23.44
CA THR A 533 27.90 -54.66 -23.18
C THR A 533 28.19 -54.70 -21.69
N ILE A 534 28.75 -55.80 -21.19
CA ILE A 534 29.16 -55.97 -19.79
C ILE A 534 30.69 -55.96 -19.73
N LYS A 535 31.30 -54.92 -19.14
CA LYS A 535 32.76 -54.77 -19.00
C LYS A 535 33.13 -54.47 -17.55
N ALA A 536 34.16 -55.13 -17.04
CA ALA A 536 34.71 -54.85 -15.72
C ALA A 536 36.25 -54.91 -15.76
N THR A 537 36.91 -54.03 -15.01
CA THR A 537 38.37 -54.08 -14.78
C THR A 537 38.75 -55.21 -13.82
N GLY A 538 37.87 -55.51 -12.86
CA GLY A 538 37.98 -56.66 -11.96
C GLY A 538 37.38 -57.92 -12.58
N SER A 539 36.76 -58.76 -11.75
CA SER A 539 36.07 -59.97 -12.20
C SER A 539 34.58 -59.72 -12.48
N VAL A 540 34.04 -60.46 -13.45
CA VAL A 540 32.60 -60.66 -13.63
C VAL A 540 32.29 -62.10 -13.23
N SER A 541 31.44 -62.30 -12.21
CA SER A 541 31.01 -63.62 -11.74
C SER A 541 29.52 -63.79 -12.00
N ILE A 542 29.15 -64.84 -12.74
CA ILE A 542 27.75 -65.20 -13.03
C ILE A 542 27.50 -66.57 -12.42
N GLN A 543 26.59 -66.64 -11.44
CA GLN A 543 26.26 -67.87 -10.72
C GLN A 543 24.74 -68.05 -10.70
N GLY A 544 24.27 -69.27 -10.95
CA GLY A 544 22.86 -69.64 -10.87
C GLY A 544 22.72 -71.06 -10.32
N THR A 545 22.06 -71.22 -9.18
CA THR A 545 21.90 -72.52 -8.51
C THR A 545 21.12 -73.52 -9.35
N ALA A 546 20.08 -73.06 -10.05
CA ALA A 546 19.30 -73.89 -10.97
C ALA A 546 19.95 -74.04 -12.35
N GLY A 547 20.93 -73.19 -12.68
CA GLY A 547 21.65 -73.20 -13.95
C GLY A 547 21.88 -71.80 -14.52
N VAL A 548 22.73 -71.76 -15.55
CA VAL A 548 23.01 -70.59 -16.39
C VAL A 548 22.86 -71.03 -17.85
N SER A 549 22.04 -70.34 -18.63
CA SER A 549 21.84 -70.64 -20.06
C SER A 549 22.34 -69.49 -20.92
N ILE A 550 23.19 -69.81 -21.90
CA ILE A 550 23.69 -68.85 -22.89
C ILE A 550 23.24 -69.36 -24.26
N LYS A 551 22.40 -68.57 -24.95
CA LYS A 551 21.86 -68.90 -26.27
C LYS A 551 22.06 -67.73 -27.22
N SER A 552 22.51 -68.03 -28.43
CA SER A 552 22.63 -67.08 -29.54
C SER A 552 22.10 -67.74 -30.80
N SER A 553 21.40 -66.98 -31.65
CA SER A 553 21.00 -67.43 -32.99
C SER A 553 22.13 -67.39 -34.00
N ALA A 554 23.22 -66.66 -33.69
CA ALA A 554 24.38 -66.52 -34.55
C ALA A 554 25.59 -67.27 -33.96
N SER A 555 26.32 -66.66 -33.04
CA SER A 555 27.49 -67.26 -32.40
C SER A 555 27.65 -66.84 -30.94
N VAL A 556 28.40 -67.66 -30.18
CA VAL A 556 28.91 -67.35 -28.85
C VAL A 556 30.43 -67.48 -28.91
N LYS A 557 31.17 -66.40 -28.63
CA LYS A 557 32.64 -66.38 -28.64
C LYS A 557 33.17 -66.13 -27.24
N ALA A 558 34.08 -66.99 -26.77
CA ALA A 558 34.83 -66.80 -25.53
C ALA A 558 36.33 -66.70 -25.88
N GLU A 559 36.99 -65.64 -25.44
CA GLU A 559 38.41 -65.37 -25.71
C GLU A 559 39.07 -64.85 -24.43
N ALA A 560 40.09 -65.54 -23.96
CA ALA A 560 40.90 -65.18 -22.81
C ALA A 560 42.25 -65.90 -22.89
N PRO A 561 43.31 -65.42 -22.20
CA PRO A 561 44.56 -66.15 -22.10
C PRO A 561 44.39 -67.58 -21.58
N GLN A 562 43.38 -67.82 -20.72
CA GLN A 562 43.00 -69.13 -20.20
C GLN A 562 41.46 -69.24 -20.14
N ILE A 563 40.90 -70.33 -20.66
CA ILE A 563 39.47 -70.67 -20.55
C ILE A 563 39.38 -72.05 -19.88
N GLY A 564 38.66 -72.14 -18.76
CA GLY A 564 38.40 -73.37 -18.03
C GLY A 564 36.93 -73.78 -18.15
N ALA A 565 36.68 -75.06 -18.42
CA ALA A 565 35.34 -75.65 -18.39
C ALA A 565 35.41 -76.95 -17.57
N GLU A 566 34.86 -76.91 -16.36
CA GLU A 566 34.86 -78.03 -15.42
C GLU A 566 33.42 -78.45 -15.14
N ALA A 567 33.15 -79.76 -15.17
CA ALA A 567 31.86 -80.33 -14.81
C ALA A 567 32.08 -81.52 -13.87
N SER A 568 31.42 -81.52 -12.71
CA SER A 568 31.53 -82.61 -11.72
C SER A 568 30.82 -83.91 -12.15
N ALA A 569 29.85 -83.82 -13.05
CA ALA A 569 29.11 -84.97 -13.57
C ALA A 569 29.40 -85.22 -15.06
N THR A 570 28.98 -84.31 -15.95
CA THR A 570 29.13 -84.50 -17.40
C THR A 570 29.41 -83.17 -18.09
N LEU A 571 30.46 -83.13 -18.90
CA LEU A 571 30.73 -82.07 -19.86
C LEU A 571 30.34 -82.56 -21.26
N THR A 572 29.47 -81.82 -21.95
CA THR A 572 29.02 -82.14 -23.31
C THR A 572 29.30 -80.98 -24.25
N LEU A 573 30.10 -81.22 -25.28
CA LEU A 573 30.34 -80.30 -26.39
C LEU A 573 29.86 -80.96 -27.67
N LYS A 574 28.88 -80.35 -28.37
CA LYS A 574 28.26 -80.93 -29.57
C LYS A 574 28.27 -79.91 -30.70
N GLY A 575 28.89 -80.27 -31.83
CA GLY A 575 28.77 -79.56 -33.10
C GLY A 575 28.04 -80.44 -34.11
N THR A 576 26.90 -79.98 -34.63
CA THR A 576 26.10 -80.77 -35.59
C THR A 576 26.76 -80.82 -36.97
N ALA A 577 27.40 -79.72 -37.39
CA ALA A 577 28.13 -79.65 -38.66
C ALA A 577 29.58 -80.12 -38.50
N SER A 578 30.31 -79.57 -37.53
CA SER A 578 31.67 -79.98 -37.16
C SER A 578 31.99 -79.59 -35.71
N ALA A 579 32.98 -80.26 -35.13
CA ALA A 579 33.60 -79.88 -33.87
C ALA A 579 35.12 -79.96 -34.03
N GLU A 580 35.84 -78.88 -33.74
CA GLU A 580 37.29 -78.76 -33.97
C GLU A 580 38.03 -78.40 -32.68
N LEU A 581 39.14 -79.09 -32.40
CA LEU A 581 40.10 -78.73 -31.35
C LEU A 581 41.48 -78.54 -32.01
N ASN A 582 42.02 -77.33 -31.94
CA ASN A 582 43.29 -76.98 -32.57
C ASN A 582 44.25 -76.33 -31.55
N SER A 583 45.51 -76.77 -31.52
CA SER A 583 46.57 -76.20 -30.69
C SER A 583 47.89 -76.21 -31.46
N ALA A 584 48.60 -75.09 -31.45
CA ALA A 584 49.94 -74.97 -32.05
C ALA A 584 51.02 -75.76 -31.29
N ALA A 585 50.73 -76.17 -30.05
CA ALA A 585 51.65 -76.94 -29.22
C ALA A 585 51.17 -78.38 -29.06
N ARG A 586 50.22 -78.63 -28.15
CA ARG A 586 49.70 -79.96 -27.83
C ARG A 586 48.21 -79.89 -27.56
N VAL A 587 47.47 -80.86 -28.11
CA VAL A 587 46.12 -81.24 -27.67
C VAL A 587 46.26 -82.52 -26.85
N ALA A 588 45.70 -82.57 -25.64
CA ALA A 588 45.70 -83.76 -24.79
C ALA A 588 44.24 -84.14 -24.46
N VAL A 589 43.83 -85.34 -24.89
CA VAL A 589 42.52 -85.91 -24.56
C VAL A 589 42.78 -87.20 -23.79
N THR A 590 42.37 -87.25 -22.53
CA THR A 590 42.63 -88.36 -21.62
C THR A 590 41.32 -88.79 -20.96
N GLY A 591 41.03 -90.10 -20.96
CA GLY A 591 39.88 -90.68 -20.29
C GLY A 591 40.01 -92.20 -20.21
N GLY A 592 39.17 -92.85 -19.41
CA GLY A 592 39.18 -94.32 -19.28
C GLY A 592 38.94 -95.04 -20.62
N VAL A 593 38.11 -94.44 -21.49
CA VAL A 593 37.91 -94.85 -22.89
C VAL A 593 37.78 -93.60 -23.75
N VAL A 594 38.57 -93.52 -24.83
CA VAL A 594 38.46 -92.48 -25.87
C VAL A 594 38.06 -93.18 -27.16
N MET A 595 36.84 -92.94 -27.63
CA MET A 595 36.36 -93.48 -28.91
C MET A 595 36.57 -92.44 -30.01
N ILE A 596 37.40 -92.77 -31.00
CA ILE A 596 37.62 -91.99 -32.22
C ILE A 596 37.13 -92.89 -33.36
N ASN A 597 36.16 -92.43 -34.15
CA ASN A 597 35.61 -93.18 -35.27
C ASN A 597 36.02 -92.59 -36.62
#